data_AF-A0A1V1P7U6-F1
#
_entry.id   AF-A0A1V1P7U6-F1
#
_cell.length_a   1.000
_cell.length_b   1.000
_cell.length_c   1.000
_cell.angle_alpha   90.00
_cell.angle_beta   90.00
_cell.angle_gamma   90.00
#
_symmetry.space_group_name_H-M   'P 1'
#
loop_
_entity.id
_entity.type
_entity.pdbx_description
1 polymer ?
#
loop_
_entity_poly.entity_id
_entity_poly.type
_entity_poly.pdbx_seq_one_letter_code
_entity_poly.pdbx_strand_id
1 'polypeptide(L)'
;MEKKPGQFDSPDALYIDDNDMLYVNDANNHRIQRFQKVDYTEGKTKAIIIAGGGQGDNIWYAIKTCANFAYRTLMSQGLNSEDIFYLSSDTSIKPDHDKMIDAYASNQSIQKAIENCTTTETGSLVIYMVDHGLTEAFKINENEMLFASTLNNWLNKAQENIPGKLIVIYDACHSASFIKPLSQYSPNRQRIVITSSAASEKSRFDARGAAAFSSHMWSAILMGMM
;
A
#
# COMPACT_ATOMS: atom_id res chain seq x y z
N MET A 1 -39.47 -3.64 8.13
CA MET A 1 -38.39 -3.66 9.15
C MET A 1 -37.71 -2.30 9.12
N GLU A 2 -37.37 -1.74 10.27
CA GLU A 2 -36.70 -0.44 10.33
C GLU A 2 -35.26 -0.56 9.80
N LYS A 3 -34.91 0.25 8.79
CA LYS A 3 -33.58 0.27 8.16
C LYS A 3 -32.61 1.08 9.01
N LYS A 4 -31.48 0.48 9.38
CA LYS A 4 -30.45 1.13 10.21
C LYS A 4 -29.76 2.29 9.45
N PRO A 5 -29.08 3.22 10.15
CA PRO A 5 -28.16 4.16 9.50
C PRO A 5 -27.21 3.43 8.55
N GLY A 6 -26.97 3.99 7.36
CA GLY A 6 -26.17 3.39 6.28
C GLY A 6 -26.87 2.34 5.42
N GLN A 7 -28.09 1.89 5.77
CA GLN A 7 -28.88 0.98 4.93
C GLN A 7 -29.83 1.77 4.02
N PHE A 8 -29.35 2.14 2.84
CA PHE A 8 -30.12 2.92 1.87
C PHE A 8 -31.16 2.08 1.12
N ASP A 9 -32.18 2.76 0.60
CA ASP A 9 -33.19 2.24 -0.32
C ASP A 9 -33.49 3.30 -1.39
N SER A 10 -33.05 3.01 -2.61
CA SER A 10 -33.13 3.90 -3.77
C SER A 10 -32.65 5.34 -3.50
N PRO A 11 -31.40 5.54 -3.03
CA PRO A 11 -30.86 6.89 -2.89
C PRO A 11 -30.72 7.53 -4.28
N ASP A 12 -31.18 8.76 -4.45
CA ASP A 12 -31.29 9.42 -5.76
C ASP A 12 -30.54 10.76 -5.86
N ALA A 13 -30.07 11.30 -4.73
CA ALA A 13 -29.34 12.56 -4.69
C ALA A 13 -28.27 12.58 -3.60
N LEU A 14 -27.17 13.28 -3.89
CA LEU A 14 -26.06 13.56 -2.98
C LEU A 14 -25.78 15.07 -2.99
N TYR A 15 -25.46 15.63 -1.82
CA TYR A 15 -25.04 17.01 -1.65
C TYR A 15 -23.90 17.08 -0.63
N ILE A 16 -22.88 17.88 -0.88
CA ILE A 16 -21.78 18.14 0.07
C ILE A 16 -21.82 19.64 0.37
N ASP A 17 -21.86 20.01 1.65
CA ASP A 17 -21.82 21.42 2.07
C ASP A 17 -20.39 21.92 2.31
N ASP A 18 -20.25 23.23 2.57
CA ASP A 18 -18.95 23.88 2.79
C ASP A 18 -18.20 23.40 4.05
N ASN A 19 -18.83 22.57 4.89
CA ASN A 19 -18.21 21.95 6.07
C ASN A 19 -17.84 20.47 5.83
N ASP A 20 -17.72 20.01 4.58
CA ASP A 20 -17.44 18.61 4.22
C ASP A 20 -18.49 17.61 4.74
N MET A 21 -19.73 18.07 4.98
CA MET A 21 -20.83 17.18 5.37
C MET A 21 -21.51 16.63 4.12
N LEU A 22 -21.53 15.30 3.98
CA LEU A 22 -22.24 14.59 2.92
C LEU A 22 -23.69 14.33 3.35
N TYR A 23 -24.64 14.75 2.52
CA TYR A 23 -26.05 14.46 2.66
C TYR A 23 -26.50 13.51 1.54
N VAL A 24 -27.20 12.45 1.92
CA VAL A 24 -27.76 11.46 1.01
C VAL A 24 -29.27 11.47 1.13
N ASN A 25 -29.98 11.75 0.03
CA ASN A 25 -31.43 11.58 -0.03
C ASN A 25 -31.73 10.08 -0.16
N ASP A 26 -32.27 9.48 0.90
CA ASP A 26 -32.58 8.05 0.99
C ASP A 26 -34.07 7.85 0.69
N ALA A 27 -34.41 7.99 -0.61
CA ALA A 27 -35.76 8.34 -1.07
C ALA A 27 -36.85 7.35 -0.61
N ASN A 28 -36.62 6.04 -0.72
CA ASN A 28 -37.61 5.04 -0.30
C ASN A 28 -37.64 4.82 1.21
N ASN A 29 -36.60 5.27 1.94
CA ASN A 29 -36.63 5.30 3.40
C ASN A 29 -37.19 6.63 3.95
N HIS A 30 -37.62 7.56 3.08
CA HIS A 30 -38.19 8.87 3.45
C HIS A 30 -37.34 9.66 4.45
N ARG A 31 -36.01 9.61 4.29
CA ARG A 31 -35.07 10.30 5.19
C ARG A 31 -33.91 10.91 4.42
N ILE A 32 -33.25 11.88 5.04
CA ILE A 32 -31.92 12.34 4.64
C ILE A 32 -30.94 11.82 5.67
N GLN A 33 -29.89 11.15 5.22
CA GLN A 33 -28.78 10.77 6.09
C GLN A 33 -27.62 11.74 5.89
N ARG A 34 -27.08 12.25 6.99
CA ARG A 34 -25.89 13.11 7.00
C ARG A 34 -24.69 12.29 7.46
N PHE A 35 -23.57 12.47 6.80
CA PHE A 35 -22.29 11.87 7.13
C PHE A 35 -21.28 13.00 7.25
N GLN A 36 -20.58 13.04 8.37
CA GLN A 36 -19.38 13.87 8.46
C GLN A 36 -18.22 13.07 7.90
N LYS A 37 -17.30 13.77 7.25
CA LYS A 37 -15.95 13.24 7.09
C LYS A 37 -15.43 12.88 8.48
N VAL A 38 -15.12 11.62 8.70
CA VAL A 38 -14.41 11.22 9.91
C VAL A 38 -12.95 11.56 9.64
N ASP A 39 -12.46 12.62 10.28
CA ASP A 39 -11.03 12.75 10.48
C ASP A 39 -10.59 11.52 11.25
N TYR A 40 -9.73 10.71 10.65
CA TYR A 40 -9.10 9.61 11.36
C TYR A 40 -8.38 10.22 12.55
N THR A 41 -8.97 10.15 13.74
CA THR A 41 -8.39 10.69 14.98
C THR A 41 -7.06 10.04 15.36
N GLU A 42 -6.69 8.98 14.63
CA GLU A 42 -5.43 8.27 14.72
C GLU A 42 -4.38 8.78 13.71
N GLY A 43 -4.71 9.70 12.79
CA GLY A 43 -3.83 10.21 11.72
C GLY A 43 -4.15 9.63 10.34
N LYS A 44 -3.58 10.20 9.27
CA LYS A 44 -3.76 9.77 7.87
C LYS A 44 -3.06 8.43 7.60
N THR A 45 -3.59 7.63 6.69
CA THR A 45 -2.86 6.50 6.13
C THR A 45 -1.92 6.99 5.03
N LYS A 46 -0.63 6.66 5.14
CA LYS A 46 0.35 6.86 4.08
C LYS A 46 0.77 5.53 3.47
N ALA A 47 1.31 5.57 2.26
CA ALA A 47 1.77 4.37 1.57
C ALA A 47 3.15 4.55 0.95
N ILE A 48 3.90 3.45 0.88
CA ILE A 48 5.13 3.34 0.11
C ILE A 48 4.97 2.16 -0.84
N ILE A 49 5.14 2.40 -2.15
CA ILE A 49 5.16 1.36 -3.18
C ILE A 49 6.59 1.21 -3.67
N ILE A 50 7.08 -0.02 -3.74
CA ILE A 50 8.44 -0.33 -4.17
C ILE A 50 8.37 -1.36 -5.30
N ALA A 51 8.59 -0.89 -6.53
CA ALA A 51 8.78 -1.74 -7.70
C ALA A 51 10.29 -2.02 -7.88
N GLY A 52 10.72 -3.20 -7.44
CA GLY A 52 12.14 -3.59 -7.46
C GLY A 52 12.61 -4.16 -8.81
N GLY A 53 13.86 -4.62 -8.87
CA GLY A 53 14.42 -5.27 -10.05
C GLY A 53 14.90 -4.25 -11.08
N GLY A 54 14.05 -3.90 -12.04
CA GLY A 54 14.33 -2.92 -13.10
C GLY A 54 14.13 -3.45 -14.52
N GLN A 55 14.41 -2.60 -15.52
CA GLN A 55 14.02 -2.83 -16.92
C GLN A 55 14.67 -4.03 -17.62
N GLY A 56 15.84 -4.48 -17.14
CA GLY A 56 16.52 -5.66 -17.68
C GLY A 56 15.84 -6.99 -17.32
N ASP A 57 14.77 -6.94 -16.51
CA ASP A 57 14.12 -8.11 -15.96
C ASP A 57 12.99 -8.65 -16.86
N ASN A 58 12.91 -9.97 -17.01
CA ASN A 58 11.91 -10.62 -17.86
C ASN A 58 10.48 -10.52 -17.32
N ILE A 59 10.31 -10.19 -16.03
CA ILE A 59 9.00 -9.93 -15.43
C ILE A 59 8.75 -8.45 -15.12
N TRP A 60 9.62 -7.54 -15.59
CA TRP A 60 9.52 -6.11 -15.31
C TRP A 60 8.15 -5.51 -15.64
N TYR A 61 7.56 -5.91 -16.78
CA TYR A 61 6.23 -5.46 -17.17
C TYR A 61 5.16 -5.84 -16.13
N ALA A 62 5.22 -7.05 -15.59
CA ALA A 62 4.30 -7.53 -14.56
C ALA A 62 4.47 -6.76 -13.25
N ILE A 63 5.71 -6.52 -12.83
CA ILE A 63 6.05 -5.75 -11.62
C ILE A 63 5.50 -4.33 -11.73
N LYS A 64 5.80 -3.62 -12.83
CA LYS A 64 5.28 -2.27 -13.10
C LYS A 64 3.76 -2.24 -13.14
N THR A 65 3.13 -3.26 -13.75
CA THR A 65 1.66 -3.37 -13.78
C THR A 65 1.08 -3.50 -12.38
N CYS A 66 1.65 -4.34 -11.52
CA CYS A 66 1.18 -4.53 -10.14
C CYS A 66 1.39 -3.27 -9.29
N ALA A 67 2.55 -2.63 -9.38
CA ALA A 67 2.85 -1.40 -8.64
C ALA A 67 1.97 -0.21 -9.08
N ASN A 68 1.76 -0.02 -10.39
CA ASN A 68 0.80 0.95 -10.91
C ASN A 68 -0.63 0.67 -10.44
N PHE A 69 -1.01 -0.61 -10.38
CA PHE A 69 -2.34 -1.00 -9.93
C PHE A 69 -2.53 -0.75 -8.43
N ALA A 70 -1.52 -1.03 -7.62
CA ALA A 70 -1.50 -0.67 -6.20
C ALA A 70 -1.69 0.84 -6.00
N TYR A 71 -0.94 1.67 -6.73
CA TYR A 71 -1.06 3.13 -6.66
C TYR A 71 -2.48 3.60 -6.95
N ARG A 72 -3.06 3.16 -8.07
CA ARG A 72 -4.42 3.52 -8.47
C ARG A 72 -5.47 3.02 -7.48
N THR A 73 -5.26 1.83 -6.91
CA THR A 73 -6.16 1.25 -5.92
C THR A 73 -6.13 2.08 -4.64
N LEU A 74 -4.95 2.43 -4.13
CA LEU A 74 -4.80 3.27 -2.93
C LEU A 74 -5.41 4.67 -3.13
N MET A 75 -5.21 5.30 -4.30
CA MET A 75 -5.90 6.54 -4.65
C MET A 75 -7.43 6.38 -4.64
N SER A 76 -7.93 5.26 -5.16
CA SER A 76 -9.37 4.95 -5.16
C SER A 76 -9.93 4.65 -3.76
N GLN A 77 -9.07 4.23 -2.82
CA GLN A 77 -9.39 4.08 -1.40
C GLN A 77 -9.26 5.39 -0.60
N GLY A 78 -9.01 6.51 -1.29
CA GLY A 78 -9.02 7.85 -0.70
C GLY A 78 -7.67 8.38 -0.22
N LEU A 79 -6.55 7.71 -0.53
CA LEU A 79 -5.23 8.32 -0.34
C LEU A 79 -4.99 9.38 -1.41
N ASN A 80 -4.37 10.49 -1.03
CA ASN A 80 -3.90 11.49 -1.98
C ASN A 80 -2.53 11.09 -2.53
N SER A 81 -2.17 11.60 -3.70
CA SER A 81 -0.87 11.30 -4.33
C SER A 81 0.31 11.73 -3.45
N GLU A 82 0.15 12.80 -2.66
CA GLU A 82 1.17 13.29 -1.70
C GLU A 82 1.37 12.36 -0.49
N ASP A 83 0.42 11.46 -0.23
CA ASP A 83 0.48 10.48 0.85
C ASP A 83 1.01 9.12 0.36
N ILE A 84 1.34 8.99 -0.93
CA ILE A 84 1.86 7.76 -1.56
C ILE A 84 3.26 8.03 -2.13
N PHE A 85 4.29 7.41 -1.55
CA PHE A 85 5.64 7.42 -2.11
C PHE A 85 5.83 6.20 -3.00
N TYR A 86 5.89 6.41 -4.31
CA TYR A 86 6.15 5.36 -5.28
C TYR A 86 7.61 5.40 -5.72
N LEU A 87 8.38 4.39 -5.31
CA LEU A 87 9.74 4.10 -5.72
C LEU A 87 9.78 3.03 -6.81
N SER A 88 10.53 3.27 -7.88
CA SER A 88 10.64 2.35 -9.01
C SER A 88 12.06 2.23 -9.52
N SER A 89 12.49 1.01 -9.86
CA SER A 89 13.76 0.76 -10.57
C SER A 89 13.69 1.04 -12.08
N ASP A 90 12.67 1.79 -12.52
CA ASP A 90 12.53 2.26 -13.89
C ASP A 90 13.53 3.40 -14.18
N THR A 91 14.59 3.10 -14.93
CA THR A 91 15.61 4.09 -15.31
C THR A 91 15.18 5.02 -16.44
N SER A 92 14.02 4.76 -17.08
CA SER A 92 13.51 5.60 -18.19
C SER A 92 12.68 6.78 -17.72
N ILE A 93 12.40 6.89 -16.42
CA ILE A 93 11.62 7.99 -15.87
C ILE A 93 12.38 9.29 -16.10
N LYS A 94 11.78 10.17 -16.90
CA LYS A 94 12.20 11.56 -17.01
C LYS A 94 11.39 12.38 -16.01
N PRO A 95 12.01 13.33 -15.27
CA PRO A 95 11.36 14.13 -14.23
C PRO A 95 10.03 14.82 -14.62
N ASP A 96 9.77 15.02 -15.92
CA ASP A 96 8.59 15.76 -16.41
C ASP A 96 7.51 14.90 -17.08
N HIS A 97 7.66 13.57 -17.15
CA HIS A 97 6.74 12.71 -17.93
C HIS A 97 5.91 11.70 -17.13
N ASP A 98 6.32 11.32 -15.92
CA ASP A 98 5.56 10.42 -15.06
C ASP A 98 5.45 10.99 -13.64
N LYS A 99 4.35 11.70 -13.38
CA LYS A 99 4.07 12.34 -12.07
C LYS A 99 3.77 11.34 -10.96
N MET A 100 3.72 10.04 -11.27
CA MET A 100 3.34 9.01 -10.32
C MET A 100 4.53 8.47 -9.52
N ILE A 101 5.75 8.52 -10.07
CA ILE A 101 6.93 7.91 -9.46
C ILE A 101 7.82 8.99 -8.86
N ASP A 102 8.04 8.91 -7.54
CA ASP A 102 8.73 9.94 -6.77
C ASP A 102 10.25 9.81 -6.86
N ALA A 103 10.79 8.59 -6.93
CA ALA A 103 12.23 8.38 -7.00
C ALA A 103 12.62 7.00 -7.54
N TYR A 104 13.89 6.91 -7.97
CA TYR A 104 14.53 5.63 -8.26
C TYR A 104 14.64 4.78 -6.99
N ALA A 105 14.30 3.49 -7.06
CA ALA A 105 14.34 2.60 -5.91
C ALA A 105 15.79 2.22 -5.53
N SER A 106 16.16 2.53 -4.29
CA SER A 106 17.43 2.17 -3.64
C SER A 106 17.21 2.04 -2.13
N ASN A 107 18.16 1.47 -1.39
CA ASN A 107 18.10 1.44 0.07
C ASN A 107 17.96 2.86 0.64
N GLN A 108 18.66 3.84 0.04
CA GLN A 108 18.61 5.22 0.48
C GLN A 108 17.23 5.85 0.25
N SER A 109 16.62 5.67 -0.93
CA SER A 109 15.30 6.24 -1.21
C SER A 109 14.18 5.55 -0.44
N ILE A 110 14.29 4.24 -0.21
CA ILE A 110 13.36 3.48 0.65
C ILE A 110 13.44 4.00 2.08
N GLN A 111 14.65 4.15 2.64
CA GLN A 111 14.82 4.68 3.99
C GLN A 111 14.22 6.10 4.10
N LYS A 112 14.52 6.97 3.14
CA LYS A 112 13.97 8.33 3.08
C LYS A 112 12.45 8.33 2.97
N ALA A 113 11.85 7.45 2.18
CA ALA A 113 10.40 7.34 2.07
C ALA A 113 9.75 6.92 3.40
N ILE A 114 10.37 5.98 4.12
CA ILE A 114 9.92 5.58 5.47
C ILE A 114 10.01 6.77 6.44
N GLU A 115 11.12 7.51 6.42
CA GLU A 115 11.30 8.71 7.26
C GLU A 115 10.26 9.79 6.92
N ASN A 116 10.00 10.06 5.64
CA ASN A 116 9.00 11.02 5.18
C ASN A 116 7.55 10.61 5.50
N CYS A 117 7.29 9.30 5.56
CA CYS A 117 6.01 8.77 6.01
C CYS A 117 5.89 8.70 7.53
N THR A 118 6.93 9.05 8.30
CA THR A 118 6.91 9.00 9.76
C THR A 118 6.72 10.41 10.31
N THR A 119 5.52 10.97 10.14
CA THR A 119 5.16 12.31 10.64
C THR A 119 4.09 12.22 11.74
N THR A 120 3.92 13.29 12.50
CA THR A 120 2.85 13.41 13.52
C THR A 120 1.44 13.30 12.95
N GLU A 121 1.28 13.51 11.64
CA GLU A 121 0.01 13.34 10.93
C GLU A 121 -0.22 11.90 10.46
N THR A 122 0.78 11.03 10.54
CA THR A 122 0.69 9.66 10.01
C THR A 122 0.10 8.74 11.06
N GLY A 123 -1.10 8.22 10.80
CA GLY A 123 -1.75 7.27 11.66
C GLY A 123 -1.45 5.83 11.32
N SER A 124 -1.33 5.48 10.04
CA SER A 124 -0.98 4.13 9.58
C SER A 124 -0.09 4.19 8.36
N LEU A 125 0.71 3.15 8.16
CA LEU A 125 1.63 3.05 7.04
C LEU A 125 1.47 1.70 6.33
N VAL A 126 1.21 1.76 5.03
CA VAL A 126 1.20 0.59 4.13
C VAL A 126 2.49 0.59 3.32
N ILE A 127 3.22 -0.52 3.30
CA ILE A 127 4.39 -0.71 2.47
C ILE A 127 4.11 -1.89 1.55
N TYR A 128 4.11 -1.64 0.25
CA TYR A 128 3.95 -2.66 -0.75
C TYR A 128 5.24 -2.83 -1.54
N MET A 129 5.75 -4.06 -1.57
CA MET A 129 6.98 -4.44 -2.25
C MET A 129 6.69 -5.53 -3.27
N VAL A 130 7.15 -5.36 -4.50
CA VAL A 130 6.99 -6.34 -5.58
C VAL A 130 8.23 -6.38 -6.46
N ASP A 131 8.83 -7.57 -6.57
CA ASP A 131 9.94 -7.91 -7.48
C ASP A 131 10.31 -9.41 -7.31
N HIS A 132 11.58 -9.75 -7.54
CA HIS A 132 12.28 -10.92 -7.08
C HIS A 132 12.62 -10.86 -5.59
N GLY A 133 12.61 -12.04 -4.99
CA GLY A 133 13.01 -12.23 -3.61
C GLY A 133 13.93 -13.43 -3.49
N LEU A 134 14.85 -13.31 -2.55
CA LEU A 134 15.65 -14.41 -2.01
C LEU A 134 15.26 -14.58 -0.54
N THR A 135 15.75 -15.64 0.09
CA THR A 135 15.59 -15.81 1.53
C THR A 135 16.14 -14.59 2.29
N GLU A 136 15.24 -13.89 2.99
CA GLU A 136 15.48 -12.68 3.79
C GLU A 136 16.09 -11.49 3.03
N ALA A 137 15.99 -11.48 1.70
CA ALA A 137 16.44 -10.36 0.88
C ALA A 137 15.47 -10.05 -0.27
N PHE A 138 15.23 -8.77 -0.51
CA PHE A 138 14.44 -8.23 -1.61
C PHE A 138 15.37 -7.55 -2.61
N LYS A 139 15.24 -7.85 -3.90
CA LYS A 139 16.05 -7.19 -4.93
C LYS A 139 15.44 -5.82 -5.23
N ILE A 140 16.13 -4.76 -4.84
CA ILE A 140 15.64 -3.41 -5.09
C ILE A 140 15.97 -3.02 -6.52
N ASN A 141 17.23 -3.17 -6.93
CA ASN A 141 17.70 -2.84 -8.26
C ASN A 141 18.88 -3.75 -8.66
N GLU A 142 19.55 -3.47 -9.77
CA GLU A 142 20.68 -4.27 -10.26
C GLU A 142 21.86 -4.37 -9.27
N ASN A 143 22.02 -3.38 -8.39
CA ASN A 143 23.18 -3.24 -7.51
C ASN A 143 22.84 -3.38 -6.01
N GLU A 144 21.56 -3.39 -5.65
CA GLU A 144 21.13 -3.29 -4.26
C GLU A 144 20.08 -4.34 -3.87
N MET A 145 20.33 -4.96 -2.72
CA MET A 145 19.37 -5.80 -2.01
C MET A 145 18.93 -5.09 -0.73
N LEU A 146 17.65 -5.24 -0.36
CA LEU A 146 17.12 -4.89 0.95
C LEU A 146 17.02 -6.15 1.81
N PHE A 147 17.79 -6.21 2.89
CA PHE A 147 17.69 -7.31 3.85
C PHE A 147 16.52 -7.11 4.81
N ALA A 148 15.88 -8.21 5.22
CA ALA A 148 14.76 -8.19 6.17
C ALA A 148 15.14 -7.55 7.52
N SER A 149 16.37 -7.77 7.98
CA SER A 149 16.91 -7.15 9.20
C SER A 149 17.06 -5.64 9.09
N THR A 150 17.56 -5.15 7.95
CA THR A 150 17.67 -3.71 7.65
C THR A 150 16.31 -3.06 7.64
N LEU A 151 15.35 -3.64 6.90
CA LEU A 151 13.98 -3.14 6.86
C LEU A 151 13.35 -3.15 8.26
N ASN A 152 13.51 -4.23 9.03
CA ASN A 152 12.99 -4.30 10.40
C ASN A 152 13.50 -3.16 11.28
N ASN A 153 14.79 -2.82 11.18
CA ASN A 153 15.38 -1.73 11.95
C ASN A 153 14.78 -0.37 11.59
N TRP A 154 14.56 -0.09 10.31
CA TRP A 154 13.89 1.14 9.88
C TRP A 154 12.44 1.20 10.35
N LEU A 155 11.69 0.12 10.17
CA LEU A 155 10.29 0.06 10.57
C LEU A 155 10.10 0.09 12.09
N ASN A 156 11.07 -0.42 12.86
CA ASN A 156 11.05 -0.31 14.31
C ASN A 156 11.13 1.14 14.79
N LYS A 157 11.94 1.97 14.13
CA LYS A 157 12.03 3.41 14.42
C LYS A 157 10.78 4.15 13.95
N ALA A 158 10.29 3.85 12.75
CA ALA A 158 9.08 4.47 12.21
C ALA A 158 7.87 4.25 13.14
N GLN A 159 7.70 3.02 13.60
CA GLN A 159 6.56 2.61 14.41
C GLN A 159 6.56 3.18 15.84
N GLU A 160 7.62 3.86 16.28
CA GLU A 160 7.60 4.66 17.52
C GLU A 160 6.72 5.91 17.39
N ASN A 161 6.48 6.38 16.16
CA ASN A 161 5.74 7.60 15.86
C ASN A 161 4.46 7.35 15.04
N ILE A 162 4.18 6.10 14.66
CA ILE A 162 2.97 5.70 13.94
C ILE A 162 2.07 4.96 14.94
N PRO A 163 0.99 5.61 15.45
CA PRO A 163 0.16 5.04 16.51
C PRO A 163 -0.72 3.88 16.05
N GLY A 164 -1.08 3.84 14.76
CA GLY A 164 -1.90 2.80 14.16
C GLY A 164 -1.08 1.66 13.54
N LYS A 165 -1.59 1.09 12.46
CA LYS A 165 -1.05 -0.14 11.87
C LYS A 165 0.10 0.15 10.93
N LEU A 166 1.14 -0.69 11.03
CA LEU A 166 2.15 -0.82 9.99
C LEU A 166 1.88 -2.12 9.23
N ILE A 167 1.56 -2.02 7.94
CA ILE A 167 1.24 -3.15 7.08
C ILE A 167 2.34 -3.30 6.03
N VAL A 168 2.96 -4.46 5.96
CA VAL A 168 3.94 -4.81 4.92
C VAL A 168 3.34 -5.88 4.04
N ILE A 169 3.18 -5.59 2.76
CA ILE A 169 2.72 -6.51 1.73
C ILE A 169 3.91 -6.79 0.82
N TYR A 170 4.32 -8.04 0.73
CA TYR A 170 5.50 -8.44 -0.03
C TYR A 170 5.17 -9.54 -1.03
N ASP A 171 5.14 -9.20 -2.32
CA ASP A 171 4.91 -10.14 -3.41
C ASP A 171 6.21 -10.44 -4.17
N ALA A 172 6.87 -11.53 -3.76
CA ALA A 172 8.09 -12.03 -4.37
C ALA A 172 8.36 -13.48 -3.98
N CYS A 173 9.35 -14.10 -4.63
CA CYS A 173 9.86 -15.42 -4.23
C CYS A 173 10.39 -15.37 -2.78
N HIS A 174 10.19 -16.46 -2.03
CA HIS A 174 10.63 -16.59 -0.64
C HIS A 174 10.07 -15.52 0.33
N SER A 175 9.03 -14.78 -0.05
CA SER A 175 8.57 -13.59 0.69
C SER A 175 8.23 -13.85 2.16
N ALA A 176 7.65 -15.02 2.51
CA ALA A 176 7.38 -15.38 3.91
C ALA A 176 8.64 -15.48 4.80
N SER A 177 9.86 -15.50 4.25
CA SER A 177 11.09 -15.39 5.05
C SER A 177 11.16 -14.06 5.81
N PHE A 178 10.46 -13.01 5.36
CA PHE A 178 10.41 -11.71 6.05
C PHE A 178 9.49 -11.72 7.27
N ILE A 179 8.57 -12.68 7.41
CA ILE A 179 7.59 -12.71 8.50
C ILE A 179 8.32 -12.75 9.85
N LYS A 180 9.21 -13.71 10.07
CA LYS A 180 9.89 -13.85 11.36
C LYS A 180 10.74 -12.60 11.71
N PRO A 181 11.62 -12.08 10.84
CA PRO A 181 12.36 -10.85 11.12
C PRO A 181 11.47 -9.63 11.38
N LEU A 182 10.39 -9.45 10.61
CA LEU A 182 9.51 -8.28 10.73
C LEU A 182 8.50 -8.38 11.88
N SER A 183 8.22 -9.59 12.38
CA SER A 183 7.33 -9.84 13.51
C SER A 183 8.07 -10.02 14.84
N GLN A 184 9.41 -9.93 14.86
CA GLN A 184 10.18 -10.07 16.08
C GLN A 184 9.91 -8.91 17.07
N TYR A 185 9.15 -9.25 18.12
CA TYR A 185 9.06 -8.60 19.43
C TYR A 185 9.09 -7.07 19.47
N SER A 186 7.88 -6.49 19.54
CA SER A 186 7.67 -5.42 20.51
C SER A 186 6.26 -5.56 21.09
N PRO A 187 6.10 -5.56 22.42
CA PRO A 187 4.82 -5.85 23.09
C PRO A 187 3.70 -4.87 22.72
N ASN A 188 4.04 -3.70 22.16
CA ASN A 188 3.10 -2.67 21.72
C ASN A 188 3.10 -2.45 20.20
N ARG A 189 3.70 -3.35 19.40
CA ARG A 189 3.83 -3.18 17.94
C ARG A 189 2.97 -4.18 17.18
N GLN A 190 1.82 -3.75 16.66
CA GLN A 190 1.05 -4.50 15.67
C GLN A 190 1.57 -4.21 14.26
N ARG A 191 2.46 -5.07 13.76
CA ARG A 191 2.81 -5.11 12.33
C ARG A 191 2.08 -6.27 11.65
N ILE A 192 1.36 -5.96 10.58
CA ILE A 192 0.73 -6.97 9.72
C ILE A 192 1.70 -7.24 8.57
N VAL A 193 2.06 -8.51 8.37
CA VAL A 193 2.96 -8.92 7.28
C VAL A 193 2.22 -9.90 6.39
N ILE A 194 2.04 -9.55 5.12
CA ILE A 194 1.31 -10.31 4.12
C ILE A 194 2.30 -10.69 3.01
N THR A 195 2.37 -11.97 2.66
CA THR A 195 3.39 -12.47 1.73
C THR A 195 2.77 -13.40 0.69
N SER A 196 3.27 -13.37 -0.55
CA SER A 196 2.69 -14.16 -1.65
C SER A 196 3.18 -15.61 -1.76
N SER A 197 4.28 -15.97 -1.10
CA SER A 197 4.85 -17.32 -1.14
C SER A 197 5.34 -17.78 0.22
N ALA A 198 5.47 -19.10 0.41
CA ALA A 198 6.19 -19.66 1.55
C ALA A 198 7.70 -19.31 1.49
N ALA A 199 8.39 -19.39 2.63
CA ALA A 199 9.81 -19.02 2.74
C ALA A 199 10.72 -19.94 1.91
N SER A 200 10.27 -21.17 1.64
CA SER A 200 10.97 -22.17 0.84
C SER A 200 10.55 -22.20 -0.64
N GLU A 201 9.61 -21.35 -1.06
CA GLU A 201 8.97 -21.44 -2.37
C GLU A 201 9.14 -20.17 -3.20
N LYS A 202 9.15 -20.36 -4.52
CA LYS A 202 9.06 -19.26 -5.49
C LYS A 202 7.61 -18.79 -5.61
N SER A 203 7.40 -17.49 -5.81
CA SER A 203 6.07 -16.96 -6.11
C SER A 203 5.65 -17.29 -7.54
N ARG A 204 4.34 -17.26 -7.81
CA ARG A 204 3.80 -17.39 -9.17
C ARG A 204 3.64 -16.00 -9.77
N PHE A 205 4.44 -15.71 -10.78
CA PHE A 205 4.31 -14.54 -11.64
C PHE A 205 4.25 -15.00 -13.08
N ASP A 206 3.16 -14.68 -13.80
CA ASP A 206 3.15 -14.78 -15.25
C ASP A 206 3.72 -13.49 -15.86
N ALA A 207 4.13 -13.52 -17.13
CA ALA A 207 4.80 -12.40 -17.80
C ALA A 207 3.96 -11.10 -17.85
N ARG A 208 2.65 -11.19 -17.58
CA ARG A 208 1.72 -10.06 -17.56
C ARG A 208 1.28 -9.64 -16.14
N GLY A 209 1.66 -10.39 -15.11
CA GLY A 209 1.27 -10.17 -13.72
C GLY A 209 -0.16 -10.61 -13.38
N ALA A 210 -0.98 -10.99 -14.36
CA ALA A 210 -2.38 -11.37 -14.14
C ALA A 210 -2.56 -12.57 -13.19
N ALA A 211 -1.59 -13.48 -13.15
CA ALA A 211 -1.60 -14.63 -12.24
C ALA A 211 -0.93 -14.33 -10.88
N ALA A 212 -0.42 -13.11 -10.66
CA ALA A 212 0.26 -12.76 -9.42
C ALA A 212 -0.72 -12.61 -8.25
N PHE A 213 -0.24 -12.88 -7.05
CA PHE A 213 -0.95 -12.62 -5.80
C PHE A 213 -1.42 -11.16 -5.74
N SER A 214 -0.53 -10.22 -6.12
CA SER A 214 -0.81 -8.79 -6.13
C SER A 214 -2.01 -8.42 -7.00
N SER A 215 -2.15 -8.97 -8.20
CA SER A 215 -3.29 -8.64 -9.07
C SER A 215 -4.63 -9.06 -8.47
N HIS A 216 -4.69 -10.21 -7.82
CA HIS A 216 -5.91 -10.67 -7.14
C HIS A 216 -6.21 -9.83 -5.90
N MET A 217 -5.20 -9.61 -5.07
CA MET A 217 -5.34 -8.86 -3.82
C MET A 217 -5.78 -7.41 -4.09
N TRP A 218 -5.08 -6.69 -4.96
CA TRP A 218 -5.42 -5.30 -5.29
C TRP A 218 -6.79 -5.19 -5.98
N SER A 219 -7.20 -6.19 -6.77
CA SER A 219 -8.55 -6.22 -7.34
C SER A 219 -9.62 -6.35 -6.26
N ALA A 220 -9.43 -7.24 -5.29
CA ALA A 220 -10.36 -7.40 -4.18
C ALA A 220 -10.48 -6.13 -3.33
N ILE A 221 -9.35 -5.48 -3.03
CA ILE A 221 -9.31 -4.20 -2.31
C ILE A 221 -10.04 -3.11 -3.10
N LEU A 222 -9.76 -2.98 -4.40
CA LEU A 222 -10.41 -1.97 -5.25
C LEU A 222 -11.93 -2.13 -5.29
N MET A 223 -12.42 -3.37 -5.37
CA MET A 223 -13.85 -3.67 -5.44
C MET A 223 -14.56 -3.60 -4.08
N GLY A 224 -13.83 -3.40 -2.98
CA GLY A 224 -14.40 -3.40 -1.63
C GLY A 224 -15.01 -4.76 -1.23
N MET A 225 -14.58 -5.85 -1.86
CA MET A 225 -15.04 -7.20 -1.50
C MET A 225 -14.33 -7.63 -0.21
N MET A 226 -14.95 -7.35 0.93
CA MET A 226 -14.72 -8.03 2.21
C MET A 226 -15.95 -8.81 2.62
#